data_AF-A0A7J2VW21-F1
#
_entry.id   AF-A0A7J2VW21-F1
#
_cell.length_a   1.000
_cell.length_b   1.000
_cell.length_c   1.000
_cell.angle_alpha   90.00
_cell.angle_beta   90.00
_cell.angle_gamma   90.00
#
_symmetry.space_group_name_H-M   'P 1'
#
loop_
_entity.id
_entity.type
_entity.pdbx_description
1 polymer ?
#
loop_
_entity_poly.entity_id
_entity_poly.type
_entity_poly.pdbx_seq_one_letter_code
_entity_poly.pdbx_strand_id
1 'polypeptide(L)'
;MEKQEIVKLFLENELQLTPNALEIIFQKQDIIDKIISFAKEKNLLVVDENVLEKILTPTTEIGQLEIKIVYPEELEEFTTEDVLRVMKERFEILSRIIQENHRLQNLTSLSKIKKLKKGEEATVIGMIKDKTTYTILLEDFTSHETIQMEAKVVEKIFYDDVIGVKVRKEEEKLVGDKIFFPSLSFFRKTSQLNKDVIISNLEIKIGDKSIPLEKKEIVKTYIEEFKLLMIDNVVIEKYRQKDEQLIDTLVSLIERRHLSPSFFISKKVYKKDLFLLDEVPDAIVVLNSNEFIYKAHKGINLFLLPVEKKLNLRKKSIE
;
A
#
# COMPACT_ATOMS: atom_id res chain seq x y z
N MET A 1 15.38 4.76 33.25
CA MET A 1 15.28 6.21 33.02
C MET A 1 13.83 6.62 33.08
N GLU A 2 13.54 7.68 33.83
CA GLU A 2 12.24 8.33 33.82
C GLU A 2 12.03 9.08 32.49
N LYS A 3 10.77 9.33 32.10
CA LYS A 3 10.46 10.03 30.83
C LYS A 3 11.18 11.38 30.70
N GLN A 4 11.31 12.12 31.81
CA GLN A 4 12.02 13.39 31.84
C GLN A 4 13.52 13.25 31.55
N GLU A 5 14.13 12.16 32.02
CA GLU A 5 15.54 11.85 31.77
C GLU A 5 15.77 11.46 30.31
N ILE A 6 14.83 10.72 29.71
CA ILE A 6 14.87 10.36 28.28
C ILE A 6 14.78 11.62 27.42
N VAL A 7 13.84 12.52 27.71
CA VAL A 7 13.73 13.80 26.98
C VAL A 7 15.02 14.61 27.10
N LYS A 8 15.58 14.73 28.31
CA LYS A 8 16.83 15.45 28.54
C LYS A 8 17.99 14.87 27.73
N LEU A 9 18.15 13.55 27.73
CA LEU A 9 19.20 12.86 26.97
C LEU A 9 19.08 13.11 25.46
N PHE A 10 17.87 13.07 24.90
CA PHE A 10 17.67 13.35 23.47
C PHE A 10 17.95 14.82 23.12
N LEU A 11 17.54 15.76 23.98
CA LEU A 11 17.86 17.18 23.79
C LEU A 11 19.35 17.47 23.87
N GLU A 12 20.09 16.81 24.78
CA GLU A 12 21.56 16.88 24.86
C GLU A 12 22.24 16.36 23.58
N ASN A 13 21.54 15.55 22.80
CA ASN A 13 21.99 15.05 21.49
C ASN A 13 21.39 15.83 20.31
N GLU A 14 20.81 17.01 20.55
CA GLU A 14 20.18 17.88 19.55
C GLU A 14 18.95 17.27 18.85
N LEU A 15 18.26 16.34 19.52
CA LEU A 15 17.08 15.63 19.00
C LEU A 15 15.81 16.00 19.79
N GLN A 16 14.71 16.21 19.06
CA GLN A 16 13.37 16.35 19.65
C GLN A 16 12.59 15.03 19.54
N LEU A 17 11.74 14.75 20.53
CA LEU A 17 10.85 13.58 20.55
C LEU A 17 9.39 14.01 20.36
N THR A 18 8.63 13.29 19.54
CA THR A 18 7.16 13.39 19.61
C THR A 18 6.65 12.72 20.90
N PRO A 19 5.45 13.07 21.39
CA PRO A 19 4.88 12.45 22.58
C PRO A 19 4.78 10.92 22.49
N ASN A 20 4.32 10.36 21.36
CA ASN A 20 4.23 8.89 21.27
C ASN A 20 5.60 8.24 21.06
N ALA A 21 6.55 8.91 20.40
CA ALA A 21 7.93 8.41 20.34
C ALA A 21 8.53 8.26 21.75
N LEU A 22 8.29 9.23 22.64
CA LEU A 22 8.71 9.14 24.04
C LEU A 22 8.05 7.96 24.76
N GLU A 23 6.76 7.70 24.55
CA GLU A 23 6.08 6.53 25.13
C GLU A 23 6.73 5.21 24.69
N ILE A 24 7.04 5.08 23.40
CA ILE A 24 7.67 3.87 22.83
C ILE A 24 9.08 3.68 23.40
N ILE A 25 9.88 4.74 23.47
CA ILE A 25 11.25 4.70 24.00
C ILE A 25 11.24 4.39 25.50
N PHE A 26 10.28 4.94 26.24
CA PHE A 26 10.15 4.67 27.67
C PHE A 26 9.89 3.19 27.96
N GLN A 27 9.14 2.51 27.10
CA GLN A 27 8.88 1.06 27.19
C GLN A 27 10.07 0.20 26.72
N LYS A 28 10.96 0.75 25.88
CA LYS A 28 12.10 0.04 25.26
C LYS A 28 13.38 0.87 25.42
N GLN A 29 13.90 0.92 26.64
CA GLN A 29 15.05 1.78 26.95
C GLN A 29 16.38 1.22 26.45
N ASP A 30 16.43 -0.09 26.18
CA ASP A 30 17.60 -0.82 25.67
C ASP A 30 18.04 -0.38 24.27
N ILE A 31 17.17 0.30 23.51
CA ILE A 31 17.45 0.76 22.15
C ILE A 31 17.78 2.26 22.06
N ILE A 32 17.83 2.99 23.18
CA ILE A 32 18.05 4.46 23.19
C ILE A 32 19.33 4.85 22.43
N ASP A 33 20.45 4.18 22.69
CA ASP A 33 21.72 4.49 22.04
C ASP A 33 21.67 4.22 20.53
N LYS A 34 20.97 3.15 20.13
CA LYS A 34 20.72 2.82 18.73
C LYS A 34 19.90 3.92 18.05
N ILE A 35 18.91 4.47 18.74
CA ILE A 35 18.06 5.55 18.23
C ILE A 35 18.86 6.82 18.01
N ILE A 36 19.65 7.23 19.00
CA ILE A 36 20.48 8.44 18.93
C ILE A 36 21.51 8.31 17.81
N SER A 37 22.18 7.15 17.69
CA SER A 37 23.16 6.90 16.63
C SER A 37 22.52 6.98 15.24
N PHE A 38 21.38 6.32 15.04
CA PHE A 38 20.66 6.34 13.76
C PHE A 38 20.21 7.75 13.38
N ALA A 39 19.66 8.51 14.34
CA ALA A 39 19.19 9.86 14.10
C ALA A 39 20.34 10.80 13.70
N LYS A 40 21.51 10.67 14.33
CA LYS A 40 22.72 11.43 13.96
C LYS A 40 23.25 11.04 12.59
N GLU A 41 23.33 9.75 12.28
CA GLU A 41 23.78 9.28 10.96
C GLU A 41 22.90 9.83 9.83
N LYS A 42 21.58 9.87 10.06
CA LYS A 42 20.60 10.39 9.09
C LYS A 42 20.36 11.90 9.18
N ASN A 43 21.11 12.62 10.02
CA ASN A 43 20.98 14.07 10.22
C ASN A 43 19.54 14.51 10.56
N LEU A 44 18.85 13.73 11.40
CA LEU A 44 17.49 14.02 11.83
C LEU A 44 17.49 14.99 13.01
N LEU A 45 16.50 15.88 13.05
CA LEU A 45 16.26 16.80 14.18
C LEU A 45 15.11 16.34 15.08
N VAL A 46 14.22 15.50 14.54
CA VAL A 46 13.03 14.98 15.23
C VAL A 46 13.00 13.47 15.09
N VAL A 47 12.80 12.79 16.21
CA VAL A 47 12.53 11.36 16.28
C VAL A 47 11.03 11.20 16.55
N ASP A 48 10.33 10.77 15.52
CA ASP A 48 8.91 10.43 15.56
C ASP A 48 8.73 8.90 15.54
N GLU A 49 7.48 8.47 15.52
CA GLU A 49 7.10 7.05 15.49
C GLU A 49 7.61 6.36 14.21
N ASN A 50 7.70 7.07 13.09
CA ASN A 50 8.20 6.54 11.82
C ASN A 50 9.70 6.26 11.88
N VAL A 51 10.47 7.12 12.55
CA VAL A 51 11.91 6.93 12.79
C VAL A 51 12.11 5.70 13.69
N LEU A 52 11.34 5.59 14.76
CA LEU A 52 11.41 4.42 15.65
C LEU A 52 11.01 3.13 14.94
N GLU A 53 9.98 3.15 14.10
CA GLU A 53 9.56 2.00 13.30
C GLU A 53 10.74 1.46 12.48
N LYS A 54 11.53 2.34 11.83
CA LYS A 54 12.70 1.96 11.02
C LYS A 54 13.78 1.25 11.84
N ILE A 55 13.97 1.62 13.10
CA ILE A 55 15.03 1.13 13.99
C ILE A 55 14.62 -0.17 14.70
N LEU A 56 13.33 -0.26 15.01
CA LEU A 56 12.66 -1.41 15.61
C LEU A 56 12.42 -2.53 14.60
N THR A 57 12.40 -2.23 13.30
CA THR A 57 12.34 -3.29 12.29
C THR A 57 13.66 -4.05 12.24
N PRO A 58 13.68 -5.40 12.27
CA PRO A 58 14.89 -6.17 12.07
C PRO A 58 15.53 -5.84 10.72
N THR A 59 16.71 -5.24 10.75
CA THR A 59 17.60 -5.06 9.59
C THR A 59 18.72 -6.07 9.74
N THR A 60 18.91 -6.91 8.74
CA THR A 60 20.02 -7.87 8.73
C THR A 60 21.08 -7.35 7.77
N GLU A 61 22.25 -6.99 8.29
CA GLU A 61 23.40 -6.69 7.45
C GLU A 61 24.03 -7.98 6.95
N ILE A 62 23.95 -8.20 5.64
CA ILE A 62 24.51 -9.37 4.98
C ILE A 62 25.76 -8.95 4.19
N GLY A 63 26.89 -8.84 4.91
CA GLY A 63 28.08 -8.19 4.36
C GLY A 63 27.86 -6.67 4.29
N GLN A 64 28.16 -6.03 3.16
CA GLN A 64 27.82 -4.61 2.89
C GLN A 64 26.38 -4.39 2.39
N LEU A 65 25.54 -5.44 2.29
CA LEU A 65 24.14 -5.29 1.87
C LEU A 65 23.20 -5.05 3.04
N GLU A 66 22.43 -3.98 2.94
CA GLU A 66 21.29 -3.69 3.80
C GLU A 66 20.05 -4.43 3.27
N ILE A 67 19.51 -5.35 4.09
CA ILE A 67 18.26 -6.06 3.79
C ILE A 67 17.28 -5.81 4.91
N LYS A 68 16.09 -5.34 4.54
CA LYS A 68 14.97 -5.09 5.46
C LYS A 68 13.76 -5.91 5.02
N ILE A 69 13.23 -6.71 5.94
CA ILE A 69 12.00 -7.47 5.73
C ILE A 69 10.93 -6.91 6.67
N VAL A 70 9.77 -6.58 6.11
CA VAL A 70 8.64 -5.99 6.82
C VAL A 70 7.46 -6.93 6.68
N TYR A 71 7.00 -7.44 7.82
CA TYR A 71 5.82 -8.27 7.93
C TYR A 71 4.62 -7.43 8.36
N PRO A 72 3.39 -7.83 7.98
CA PRO A 72 2.19 -7.15 8.41
C PRO A 72 1.95 -7.44 9.90
N GLU A 73 1.63 -6.40 10.66
CA GLU A 73 1.22 -6.49 12.06
C GLU A 73 -0.31 -6.42 12.15
N GLU A 74 -0.95 -7.59 12.16
CA GLU A 74 -2.41 -7.72 12.31
C GLU A 74 -2.81 -7.38 13.75
N LEU A 75 -3.90 -6.64 13.93
CA LEU A 75 -4.53 -6.43 15.22
C LEU A 75 -5.45 -7.62 15.52
N GLU A 76 -5.14 -8.39 16.56
CA GLU A 76 -5.97 -9.53 16.99
C GLU A 76 -7.37 -9.08 17.42
N GLU A 77 -7.44 -7.95 18.10
CA GLU A 77 -8.67 -7.25 18.45
C GLU A 77 -8.56 -5.78 18.01
N PHE A 78 -9.66 -5.23 17.48
CA PHE A 78 -9.70 -3.85 17.01
C PHE A 78 -11.07 -3.22 17.28
N THR A 79 -11.10 -1.90 17.46
CA THR A 79 -12.33 -1.14 17.66
C THR A 79 -12.83 -0.52 16.36
N THR A 80 -14.01 0.10 16.40
CA THR A 80 -14.53 0.91 15.29
C THR A 80 -13.58 2.05 14.92
N GLU A 81 -12.93 2.66 15.91
CA GLU A 81 -11.95 3.74 15.70
C GLU A 81 -10.71 3.26 14.95
N ASP A 82 -10.25 2.03 15.18
CA ASP A 82 -9.14 1.45 14.43
C ASP A 82 -9.48 1.27 12.95
N VAL A 83 -10.69 0.79 12.66
CA VAL A 83 -11.19 0.66 11.28
C VAL A 83 -11.30 2.03 10.63
N LEU A 84 -11.90 3.00 11.32
CA LEU A 84 -12.04 4.36 10.81
C LEU A 84 -10.68 5.00 10.52
N ARG A 85 -9.68 4.79 11.39
CA ARG A 85 -8.31 5.25 11.18
C ARG A 85 -7.73 4.70 9.88
N VAL A 86 -7.75 3.38 9.69
CA VAL A 86 -7.19 2.73 8.49
C VAL A 86 -7.92 3.18 7.22
N MET A 87 -9.25 3.30 7.26
CA MET A 87 -10.04 3.74 6.11
C MET A 87 -9.77 5.21 5.77
N LYS A 88 -9.59 6.06 6.79
CA LYS A 88 -9.21 7.47 6.61
C LYS A 88 -7.83 7.60 5.97
N GLU A 89 -6.83 6.91 6.51
CA GLU A 89 -5.45 6.91 5.98
C GLU A 89 -5.41 6.42 4.52
N ARG A 90 -6.12 5.32 4.24
CA ARG A 90 -6.27 4.79 2.88
C ARG A 90 -6.87 5.83 1.94
N PHE A 91 -7.96 6.48 2.33
CA PHE A 91 -8.60 7.52 1.53
C PHE A 91 -7.64 8.67 1.24
N GLU A 92 -6.95 9.18 2.26
CA GLU A 92 -6.03 10.32 2.13
C GLU A 92 -4.87 9.98 1.18
N ILE A 93 -4.24 8.82 1.35
CA ILE A 93 -3.12 8.38 0.50
C ILE A 93 -3.56 8.18 -0.95
N LEU A 94 -4.64 7.44 -1.18
CA LEU A 94 -5.11 7.13 -2.53
C LEU A 94 -5.67 8.38 -3.23
N SER A 95 -6.37 9.25 -2.51
CA SER A 95 -6.85 10.53 -3.04
C SER A 95 -5.68 11.42 -3.49
N ARG A 96 -4.60 11.49 -2.70
CA ARG A 96 -3.39 12.21 -3.09
C ARG A 96 -2.79 11.65 -4.38
N ILE A 97 -2.64 10.33 -4.48
CA ILE A 97 -2.10 9.67 -5.68
C ILE A 97 -2.97 9.97 -6.92
N ILE A 98 -4.30 9.92 -6.79
CA ILE A 98 -5.22 10.25 -7.89
C ILE A 98 -4.99 11.69 -8.36
N GLN A 99 -4.89 12.65 -7.43
CA GLN A 99 -4.67 14.05 -7.75
C GLN A 99 -3.34 14.28 -8.48
N GLU A 100 -2.27 13.67 -7.99
CA GLU A 100 -0.91 13.76 -8.56
C GLU A 100 -0.85 13.16 -9.97
N ASN A 101 -1.44 11.98 -10.18
CA ASN A 101 -1.33 11.26 -11.44
C ASN A 101 -2.22 11.82 -12.56
N HIS A 102 -3.41 12.35 -12.23
CA HIS A 102 -4.40 12.72 -13.24
C HIS A 102 -4.54 14.23 -13.47
N ARG A 103 -3.91 15.08 -12.65
CA ARG A 103 -4.03 16.56 -12.74
C ARG A 103 -5.49 17.00 -12.91
N LEU A 104 -6.33 16.52 -12.00
CA LEU A 104 -7.79 16.65 -12.10
C LEU A 104 -8.22 18.12 -12.21
N GLN A 105 -9.08 18.41 -13.17
CA GLN A 105 -9.72 19.71 -13.32
C GLN A 105 -11.04 19.75 -12.56
N ASN A 106 -11.39 20.92 -12.02
CA ASN A 106 -12.64 21.16 -11.29
C ASN A 106 -12.86 20.19 -10.12
N LEU A 107 -11.78 19.84 -9.41
CA LEU A 107 -11.87 18.99 -8.21
C LEU A 107 -12.66 19.71 -7.11
N THR A 108 -13.65 19.03 -6.54
CA THR A 108 -14.50 19.56 -5.47
C THR A 108 -14.94 18.45 -4.51
N SER A 109 -15.62 18.80 -3.43
CA SER A 109 -16.17 17.86 -2.45
C SER A 109 -17.56 17.36 -2.85
N LEU A 110 -17.94 16.18 -2.38
CA LEU A 110 -19.27 15.60 -2.66
C LEU A 110 -20.41 16.50 -2.16
N SER A 111 -20.24 17.14 -1.01
CA SER A 111 -21.22 18.11 -0.47
C SER A 111 -21.50 19.30 -1.40
N LYS A 112 -20.57 19.65 -2.29
CA LYS A 112 -20.72 20.74 -3.25
C LYS A 112 -21.38 20.29 -4.55
N ILE A 113 -21.21 19.05 -4.98
CA ILE A 113 -21.76 18.60 -6.27
C ILE A 113 -23.30 18.52 -6.28
N LYS A 114 -23.94 18.39 -5.11
CA LYS A 114 -25.41 18.52 -4.99
C LYS A 114 -25.94 19.85 -5.54
N LYS A 115 -25.12 20.90 -5.47
CA LYS A 115 -25.49 22.28 -5.83
C LYS A 115 -25.16 22.63 -7.28
N LEU A 116 -24.63 21.69 -8.06
CA LEU A 116 -24.37 21.90 -9.48
C LEU A 116 -25.68 22.18 -10.21
N LYS A 117 -25.63 23.10 -11.17
CA LYS A 117 -26.73 23.35 -12.09
C LYS A 117 -26.72 22.31 -13.20
N LYS A 118 -27.88 22.13 -13.85
CA LYS A 118 -28.01 21.23 -15.01
C LYS A 118 -26.95 21.54 -16.08
N GLY A 119 -26.20 20.53 -16.46
CA GLY A 119 -25.11 20.61 -17.43
C GLY A 119 -23.74 20.97 -16.84
N GLU A 120 -23.65 21.39 -15.57
CA GLU A 120 -22.35 21.64 -14.93
C GLU A 120 -21.62 20.33 -14.62
N GLU A 121 -20.29 20.39 -14.71
CA GLU A 121 -19.40 19.26 -14.49
C GLU A 121 -18.45 19.55 -13.32
N ALA A 122 -18.11 18.50 -12.58
CA ALA A 122 -17.08 18.55 -11.55
C ALA A 122 -16.31 17.22 -11.52
N THR A 123 -15.15 17.23 -10.88
CA THR A 123 -14.47 15.99 -10.49
C THR A 123 -14.56 15.84 -8.98
N VAL A 124 -14.86 14.64 -8.52
CA VAL A 124 -14.89 14.30 -7.09
C VAL A 124 -14.02 13.08 -6.84
N ILE A 125 -13.47 12.96 -5.64
CA ILE A 125 -12.78 11.75 -5.18
C ILE A 125 -13.54 11.24 -3.98
N GLY A 126 -13.84 9.94 -3.98
CA GLY A 126 -14.53 9.29 -2.88
C GLY A 126 -14.16 7.82 -2.78
N MET A 127 -14.61 7.20 -1.70
CA MET A 127 -14.54 5.78 -1.46
C MET A 127 -15.89 5.12 -1.78
N ILE A 128 -15.85 3.94 -2.38
CA ILE A 128 -17.05 3.21 -2.77
C ILE A 128 -17.68 2.56 -1.55
N LYS A 129 -18.82 3.10 -1.13
CA LYS A 129 -19.61 2.57 -0.01
C LYS A 129 -20.56 1.47 -0.44
N ASP A 130 -21.22 1.67 -1.59
CA ASP A 130 -22.16 0.71 -2.14
C ASP A 130 -22.24 0.80 -3.67
N LYS A 131 -22.82 -0.21 -4.32
CA LYS A 131 -23.06 -0.22 -5.77
C LYS A 131 -24.25 -1.10 -6.16
N THR A 132 -24.93 -0.68 -7.23
CA THR A 132 -25.95 -1.49 -7.93
C THR A 132 -25.45 -1.86 -9.33
N THR A 133 -26.33 -2.31 -10.23
CA THR A 133 -25.96 -2.54 -11.63
C THR A 133 -25.59 -1.24 -12.36
N TYR A 134 -26.19 -0.10 -12.03
CA TYR A 134 -26.02 1.16 -12.80
C TYR A 134 -25.65 2.36 -11.93
N THR A 135 -25.41 2.15 -10.64
CA THR A 135 -25.07 3.24 -9.73
C THR A 135 -23.97 2.83 -8.78
N ILE A 136 -23.18 3.82 -8.38
CA ILE A 136 -22.28 3.74 -7.23
C ILE A 136 -22.76 4.72 -6.17
N LEU A 137 -22.58 4.36 -4.90
CA LEU A 137 -22.68 5.25 -3.76
C LEU A 137 -21.24 5.60 -3.34
N LEU A 138 -20.85 6.84 -3.62
CA LEU A 138 -19.52 7.35 -3.39
C LEU A 138 -19.53 8.21 -2.12
N GLU A 139 -18.58 8.02 -1.20
CA GLU A 139 -18.49 8.75 0.07
C GLU A 139 -17.14 9.46 0.23
N ASP A 140 -17.14 10.67 0.80
CA ASP A 140 -15.96 11.42 1.23
C ASP A 140 -16.18 11.94 2.66
N PHE A 141 -15.22 12.68 3.22
CA PHE A 141 -15.36 13.24 4.57
C PHE A 141 -16.48 14.30 4.71
N THR A 142 -17.15 14.68 3.62
CA THR A 142 -18.14 15.76 3.57
C THR A 142 -19.56 15.29 3.29
N SER A 143 -19.77 14.28 2.44
CA SER A 143 -21.06 13.65 2.18
C SER A 143 -20.92 12.31 1.44
N HIS A 144 -22.05 11.72 1.07
CA HIS A 144 -22.13 10.61 0.12
C HIS A 144 -23.14 10.94 -0.98
N GLU A 145 -22.83 10.56 -2.23
CA GLU A 145 -23.71 10.78 -3.38
C GLU A 145 -23.86 9.53 -4.23
N THR A 146 -25.07 9.35 -4.79
CA THR A 146 -25.32 8.33 -5.79
C THR A 146 -24.98 8.86 -7.19
N ILE A 147 -24.09 8.18 -7.89
CA ILE A 147 -23.65 8.52 -9.24
C ILE A 147 -24.09 7.41 -10.19
N GLN A 148 -24.82 7.77 -11.25
CA GLN A 148 -25.23 6.85 -12.31
C GLN A 148 -24.09 6.64 -13.30
N MET A 149 -23.84 5.39 -13.68
CA MET A 149 -22.76 5.02 -14.59
C MET A 149 -23.15 3.80 -15.43
N GLU A 150 -22.39 3.54 -16.48
CA GLU A 150 -22.57 2.32 -17.29
C GLU A 150 -22.32 1.05 -16.46
N ALA A 151 -23.15 0.02 -16.66
CA ALA A 151 -23.05 -1.22 -15.89
C ALA A 151 -21.68 -1.90 -15.97
N LYS A 152 -21.07 -1.89 -17.16
CA LYS A 152 -19.72 -2.46 -17.39
C LYS A 152 -18.63 -1.75 -16.59
N VAL A 153 -18.85 -0.49 -16.22
CA VAL A 153 -17.93 0.28 -15.40
C VAL A 153 -18.16 -0.07 -13.92
N VAL A 154 -19.41 -0.10 -13.47
CA VAL A 154 -19.78 -0.42 -12.08
C VAL A 154 -19.40 -1.85 -11.68
N GLU A 155 -19.53 -2.79 -12.61
CA GLU A 155 -19.16 -4.20 -12.41
C GLU A 155 -17.68 -4.35 -12.00
N LYS A 156 -16.80 -3.52 -12.56
CA LYS A 156 -15.35 -3.58 -12.33
C LYS A 156 -14.91 -2.95 -11.02
N ILE A 157 -15.77 -2.25 -10.30
CA ILE A 157 -15.44 -1.52 -9.07
C ILE A 157 -15.63 -2.44 -7.86
N PHE A 158 -14.73 -2.38 -6.89
CA PHE A 158 -14.86 -3.09 -5.61
C PHE A 158 -15.39 -2.15 -4.52
N TYR A 159 -16.00 -2.75 -3.49
CA TYR A 159 -16.26 -2.03 -2.24
C TYR A 159 -14.93 -1.49 -1.69
N ASP A 160 -15.01 -0.30 -1.09
CA ASP A 160 -13.88 0.40 -0.48
C ASP A 160 -12.81 0.89 -1.48
N ASP A 161 -13.03 0.74 -2.80
CA ASP A 161 -12.18 1.37 -3.82
C ASP A 161 -12.22 2.91 -3.64
N VAL A 162 -11.04 3.54 -3.64
CA VAL A 162 -10.94 5.01 -3.70
C VAL A 162 -10.73 5.41 -5.15
N ILE A 163 -11.67 6.19 -5.69
CA ILE A 163 -11.67 6.60 -7.10
C ILE A 163 -11.99 8.08 -7.24
N GLY A 164 -11.42 8.69 -8.29
CA GLY A 164 -11.90 9.94 -8.83
C GLY A 164 -13.01 9.67 -9.85
N VAL A 165 -14.04 10.52 -9.89
CA VAL A 165 -15.13 10.44 -10.87
C VAL A 165 -15.37 11.82 -11.46
N LYS A 166 -15.35 11.92 -12.79
CA LYS A 166 -15.89 13.09 -13.49
C LYS A 166 -17.40 12.96 -13.54
N VAL A 167 -18.09 13.88 -12.89
CA VAL A 167 -19.56 13.89 -12.77
C VAL A 167 -20.15 15.08 -13.51
N ARG A 168 -21.34 14.89 -14.08
CA ARG A 168 -22.18 15.92 -14.67
C ARG A 168 -23.58 15.87 -14.03
N LYS A 169 -24.16 17.03 -13.75
CA LYS A 169 -25.54 17.12 -13.25
C LYS A 169 -26.53 17.07 -14.42
N GLU A 170 -27.37 16.05 -14.46
CA GLU A 170 -28.48 15.90 -15.40
C GLU A 170 -29.81 15.93 -14.65
N GLU A 171 -30.52 17.05 -14.75
CA GLU A 171 -31.75 17.28 -13.99
C GLU A 171 -31.48 17.08 -12.49
N GLU A 172 -32.05 16.03 -11.88
CA GLU A 172 -31.80 15.70 -10.48
C GLU A 172 -30.67 14.68 -10.27
N LYS A 173 -30.16 14.07 -11.33
CA LYS A 173 -29.21 12.95 -11.26
C LYS A 173 -27.78 13.41 -11.47
N LEU A 174 -26.84 12.72 -10.82
CA LEU A 174 -25.42 12.84 -11.12
C LEU A 174 -25.03 11.68 -12.02
N VAL A 175 -24.49 11.99 -13.19
CA VAL A 175 -24.01 11.01 -14.16
C VAL A 175 -22.50 11.04 -14.19
N GLY A 176 -21.87 9.88 -14.05
CA GLY A 176 -20.42 9.72 -14.07
C GLY A 176 -19.95 9.32 -15.46
N ASP A 177 -19.07 10.13 -16.05
CA ASP A 177 -18.59 9.92 -17.42
C ASP A 177 -17.24 9.19 -17.46
N LYS A 178 -16.42 9.37 -16.42
CA LYS A 178 -15.05 8.84 -16.38
C LYS A 178 -14.61 8.54 -14.96
N ILE A 179 -13.93 7.41 -14.78
CA ILE A 179 -13.28 7.00 -13.53
C ILE A 179 -11.77 7.24 -13.64
N PHE A 180 -11.21 7.72 -12.54
CA PHE A 180 -9.78 7.88 -12.31
C PHE A 180 -9.38 6.97 -11.14
N PHE A 181 -8.79 5.82 -11.45
CA PHE A 181 -8.12 5.01 -10.43
C PHE A 181 -6.80 5.67 -10.02
N PRO A 182 -6.28 5.40 -8.80
CA PRO A 182 -4.98 5.88 -8.36
C PRO A 182 -3.88 5.67 -9.41
N SER A 183 -3.81 4.45 -9.97
CA SER A 183 -2.88 4.02 -11.01
C SER A 183 -1.40 4.26 -10.66
N LEU A 184 -0.51 3.86 -11.56
CA LEU A 184 0.92 4.10 -11.48
C LEU A 184 1.30 5.28 -12.36
N SER A 185 2.22 6.11 -11.89
CA SER A 185 2.85 7.12 -12.74
C SER A 185 3.70 6.44 -13.82
N PHE A 186 3.69 6.98 -15.03
CA PHE A 186 4.41 6.40 -16.17
C PHE A 186 5.94 6.59 -16.08
N PHE A 187 6.40 7.62 -15.36
CA PHE A 187 7.80 7.98 -15.26
C PHE A 187 8.34 7.60 -13.88
N ARG A 188 8.98 6.44 -13.81
CA ARG A 188 9.72 6.00 -12.61
C ARG A 188 11.07 5.43 -12.98
N LYS A 189 12.06 5.70 -12.13
CA LYS A 189 13.33 4.99 -12.14
C LYS A 189 13.10 3.66 -11.42
N THR A 190 13.36 2.54 -12.10
CA THR A 190 13.34 1.22 -11.48
C THR A 190 14.72 0.89 -10.94
N SER A 191 14.77 0.33 -9.74
CA SER A 191 16.03 -0.18 -9.18
C SER A 191 16.37 -1.51 -9.85
N GLN A 192 17.67 -1.80 -9.97
CA GLN A 192 18.16 -3.08 -10.46
C GLN A 192 18.96 -3.79 -9.38
N LEU A 193 18.84 -5.11 -9.35
CA LEU A 193 19.63 -5.94 -8.45
C LEU A 193 21.04 -6.13 -9.01
N ASN A 194 22.04 -5.84 -8.18
CA ASN A 194 23.46 -6.02 -8.52
C ASN A 194 23.93 -7.48 -8.32
N LYS A 195 23.17 -8.27 -7.57
CA LYS A 195 23.45 -9.67 -7.23
C LYS A 195 22.28 -10.58 -7.64
N ASP A 196 22.57 -11.86 -7.81
CA ASP A 196 21.53 -12.86 -8.00
C ASP A 196 20.76 -13.05 -6.69
N VAL A 197 19.45 -12.84 -6.76
CA VAL A 197 18.51 -13.04 -5.65
C VAL A 197 17.55 -14.16 -6.03
N ILE A 198 17.53 -15.21 -5.22
CA ILE A 198 16.65 -16.36 -5.40
C ILE A 198 15.54 -16.29 -4.35
N ILE A 199 14.29 -16.31 -4.82
CA ILE A 199 13.10 -16.23 -3.97
C ILE A 199 12.39 -17.57 -3.97
N SER A 200 11.94 -17.99 -2.80
CA SER A 200 11.00 -19.10 -2.62
C SER A 200 9.91 -18.68 -1.63
N ASN A 201 8.96 -19.58 -1.38
CA ASN A 201 7.93 -19.39 -0.36
C ASN A 201 8.48 -19.43 1.09
N LEU A 202 9.70 -19.93 1.31
CA LEU A 202 10.27 -20.14 2.64
C LEU A 202 11.52 -19.31 2.93
N GLU A 203 12.20 -18.83 1.89
CA GLU A 203 13.48 -18.13 2.04
C GLU A 203 13.81 -17.23 0.86
N ILE A 204 14.63 -16.21 1.14
CA ILE A 204 15.33 -15.36 0.17
C ILE A 204 16.82 -15.70 0.24
N LYS A 205 17.42 -16.11 -0.88
CA LYS A 205 18.88 -16.32 -0.98
C LYS A 205 19.56 -15.24 -1.78
N ILE A 206 20.71 -14.80 -1.28
CA ILE A 206 21.59 -13.83 -1.94
C ILE A 206 23.03 -14.31 -1.75
N GLY A 207 23.65 -14.80 -2.83
CA GLY A 207 24.92 -15.52 -2.73
C GLY A 207 24.80 -16.74 -1.81
N ASP A 208 25.73 -16.88 -0.87
CA ASP A 208 25.76 -18.00 0.08
C ASP A 208 24.82 -17.84 1.28
N LYS A 209 24.15 -16.68 1.42
CA LYS A 209 23.28 -16.40 2.56
C LYS A 209 21.84 -16.75 2.23
N SER A 210 21.17 -17.36 3.20
CA SER A 210 19.73 -17.60 3.15
C SER A 210 19.04 -16.92 4.32
N ILE A 211 17.95 -16.21 4.01
CA ILE A 211 17.10 -15.54 4.99
C ILE A 211 15.76 -16.26 5.00
N PRO A 212 15.38 -16.92 6.11
CA PRO A 212 14.07 -17.55 6.22
C PRO A 212 12.95 -16.50 6.22
N LEU A 213 11.82 -16.86 5.65
CA LEU A 213 10.62 -16.06 5.58
C LEU A 213 9.53 -16.62 6.49
N GLU A 214 8.86 -15.75 7.23
CA GLU A 214 7.64 -16.12 7.91
C GLU A 214 6.50 -16.26 6.92
N LYS A 215 5.63 -17.25 7.13
CA LYS A 215 4.43 -17.43 6.33
C LYS A 215 3.41 -16.34 6.66
N LYS A 216 3.28 -15.36 5.77
CA LYS A 216 2.29 -14.26 5.85
C LYS A 216 1.63 -14.06 4.48
N GLU A 217 0.43 -13.47 4.47
CA GLU A 217 -0.31 -13.16 3.23
C GLU A 217 0.42 -12.13 2.35
N ILE A 218 1.26 -11.29 2.95
CA ILE A 218 2.04 -10.26 2.28
C ILE A 218 3.35 -10.02 3.04
N VAL A 219 4.42 -9.72 2.32
CA VAL A 219 5.74 -9.37 2.88
C VAL A 219 6.38 -8.30 2.00
N LYS A 220 6.83 -7.18 2.58
CA LYS A 220 7.65 -6.19 1.89
C LYS A 220 9.12 -6.48 2.19
N THR A 221 9.96 -6.53 1.17
CA THR A 221 11.40 -6.74 1.31
C THR A 221 12.15 -5.66 0.55
N TYR A 222 13.13 -5.06 1.20
CA TYR A 222 14.04 -4.09 0.63
C TYR A 222 15.43 -4.72 0.57
N ILE A 223 16.02 -4.72 -0.62
CA ILE A 223 17.37 -5.23 -0.87
C ILE A 223 18.15 -4.06 -1.47
N GLU A 224 18.94 -3.35 -0.66
CA GLU A 224 19.44 -2.03 -1.02
C GLU A 224 18.27 -1.11 -1.44
N GLU A 225 18.33 -0.50 -2.63
CA GLU A 225 17.28 0.33 -3.21
C GLU A 225 16.17 -0.46 -3.92
N PHE A 226 16.27 -1.79 -4.00
CA PHE A 226 15.31 -2.62 -4.71
C PHE A 226 14.11 -2.98 -3.82
N LYS A 227 12.92 -2.62 -4.28
CA LYS A 227 11.66 -2.83 -3.55
C LYS A 227 10.95 -4.08 -4.06
N LEU A 228 10.97 -5.14 -3.25
CA LEU A 228 10.29 -6.39 -3.53
C LEU A 228 9.03 -6.50 -2.67
N LEU A 229 7.92 -6.88 -3.31
CA LEU A 229 6.71 -7.27 -2.61
C LEU A 229 6.41 -8.73 -2.90
N MET A 230 6.19 -9.52 -1.87
CA MET A 230 5.72 -10.89 -2.01
C MET A 230 4.31 -10.99 -1.44
N ILE A 231 3.43 -11.69 -2.14
CA ILE A 231 2.02 -11.83 -1.78
C ILE A 231 1.57 -13.26 -2.01
N ASP A 232 0.78 -13.81 -1.11
CA ASP A 232 0.24 -15.15 -1.29
C ASP A 232 -0.88 -15.18 -2.35
N ASN A 233 -0.85 -16.23 -3.17
CA ASN A 233 -1.96 -16.84 -3.90
C ASN A 233 -3.35 -16.34 -3.51
N VAL A 234 -3.69 -16.68 -2.27
CA VAL A 234 -5.02 -16.56 -1.69
C VAL A 234 -5.53 -15.12 -1.66
N VAL A 235 -4.66 -14.12 -1.64
CA VAL A 235 -5.10 -12.72 -1.59
C VAL A 235 -5.68 -12.30 -2.93
N ILE A 236 -5.03 -12.65 -4.03
CA ILE A 236 -5.47 -12.26 -5.38
C ILE A 236 -6.72 -13.05 -5.78
N GLU A 237 -6.80 -14.33 -5.43
CA GLU A 237 -7.96 -15.18 -5.73
C GLU A 237 -9.27 -14.68 -5.10
N LYS A 238 -9.22 -14.00 -3.95
CA LYS A 238 -10.40 -13.37 -3.33
C LYS A 238 -11.09 -12.33 -4.23
N TYR A 239 -10.36 -11.76 -5.19
CA TYR A 239 -10.85 -10.70 -6.10
C TYR A 239 -11.01 -11.18 -7.55
N ARG A 240 -10.64 -12.42 -7.84
CA ARG A 240 -10.63 -12.97 -9.19
C ARG A 240 -12.04 -13.30 -9.65
N GLN A 241 -12.42 -12.82 -10.83
CA GLN A 241 -13.68 -13.21 -11.47
C GLN A 241 -13.57 -14.57 -12.17
N LYS A 242 -14.70 -15.27 -12.34
CA LYS A 242 -14.76 -16.68 -12.79
C LYS A 242 -13.97 -16.99 -14.07
N ASP A 243 -13.88 -16.02 -14.99
CA ASP A 243 -13.23 -16.17 -16.29
C ASP A 243 -11.99 -15.28 -16.46
N GLU A 244 -11.52 -14.64 -15.37
CA GLU A 244 -10.37 -13.74 -15.39
C GLU A 244 -9.07 -14.52 -15.16
N GLN A 245 -7.99 -14.14 -15.84
CA GLN A 245 -6.66 -14.65 -15.52
C GLN A 245 -6.14 -14.00 -14.24
N LEU A 246 -5.47 -14.77 -13.39
CA LEU A 246 -4.93 -14.27 -12.12
C LEU A 246 -4.02 -13.04 -12.29
N ILE A 247 -3.22 -13.02 -13.37
CA ILE A 247 -2.33 -11.90 -13.68
C ILE A 247 -3.10 -10.61 -14.00
N ASP A 248 -4.30 -10.72 -14.59
CA ASP A 248 -5.13 -9.57 -14.92
C ASP A 248 -5.82 -9.03 -13.66
N THR A 249 -6.26 -9.92 -12.76
CA THR A 249 -6.73 -9.53 -11.42
C THR A 249 -5.63 -8.80 -10.65
N LEU A 250 -4.38 -9.30 -10.67
CA LEU A 250 -3.24 -8.63 -10.04
C LEU A 250 -3.00 -7.24 -10.63
N VAL A 251 -3.02 -7.10 -11.96
CA VAL A 251 -2.89 -5.80 -12.62
C VAL A 251 -4.02 -4.86 -12.19
N SER A 252 -5.26 -5.35 -12.12
CA SER A 252 -6.43 -4.60 -11.67
C SER A 252 -6.26 -4.07 -10.23
N LEU A 253 -5.68 -4.87 -9.33
CA LEU A 253 -5.36 -4.48 -7.95
C LEU A 253 -4.19 -3.47 -7.87
N ILE A 254 -3.18 -3.62 -8.72
CA ILE A 254 -2.06 -2.66 -8.84
C ILE A 254 -2.57 -1.29 -9.31
N GLU A 255 -3.49 -1.25 -10.27
CA GLU A 255 -4.09 0.00 -10.76
C GLU A 255 -4.89 0.73 -9.66
N ARG A 256 -5.40 -0.01 -8.66
CA ARG A 256 -6.02 0.57 -7.46
C ARG A 256 -5.03 1.06 -6.42
N ARG A 257 -3.74 0.72 -6.58
CA ARG A 257 -2.70 0.89 -5.57
C ARG A 257 -3.08 0.22 -4.23
N HIS A 258 -3.89 -0.83 -4.29
CA HIS A 258 -4.33 -1.57 -3.12
C HIS A 258 -4.58 -3.04 -3.46
N LEU A 259 -3.86 -3.96 -2.81
CA LEU A 259 -3.91 -5.40 -3.11
C LEU A 259 -5.01 -6.17 -2.37
N SER A 260 -5.59 -5.58 -1.33
CA SER A 260 -6.79 -6.10 -0.65
C SER A 260 -7.81 -4.98 -0.35
N PRO A 261 -8.40 -4.35 -1.38
CA PRO A 261 -9.17 -3.11 -1.22
C PRO A 261 -10.38 -3.26 -0.29
N SER A 262 -11.09 -4.39 -0.31
CA SER A 262 -12.32 -4.50 0.46
C SER A 262 -12.09 -4.99 1.89
N PHE A 263 -12.51 -4.18 2.87
CA PHE A 263 -12.51 -4.58 4.27
C PHE A 263 -13.52 -5.70 4.54
N PHE A 264 -14.67 -5.71 3.82
CA PHE A 264 -15.66 -6.79 3.92
C PHE A 264 -15.10 -8.17 3.56
N ILE A 265 -14.12 -8.21 2.66
CA ILE A 265 -13.44 -9.43 2.21
C ILE A 265 -12.30 -9.80 3.15
N SER A 266 -11.43 -8.84 3.50
CA SER A 266 -10.27 -9.14 4.35
C SER A 266 -10.67 -9.43 5.79
N LYS A 267 -11.60 -8.64 6.35
CA LYS A 267 -11.99 -8.63 7.76
C LYS A 267 -10.81 -8.52 8.73
N LYS A 268 -9.74 -7.87 8.28
CA LYS A 268 -8.48 -7.73 9.02
C LYS A 268 -8.09 -6.26 9.08
N VAL A 269 -7.59 -5.87 10.24
CA VAL A 269 -7.00 -4.55 10.48
C VAL A 269 -5.54 -4.75 10.80
N TYR A 270 -4.69 -3.93 10.21
CA TYR A 270 -3.26 -3.94 10.46
C TYR A 270 -2.86 -2.61 11.09
N LYS A 271 -1.83 -2.62 11.95
CA LYS A 271 -1.22 -1.36 12.43
C LYS A 271 -0.75 -0.49 11.26
N LYS A 272 -0.27 -1.14 10.20
CA LYS A 272 0.13 -0.53 8.94
C LYS A 272 -0.32 -1.40 7.79
N ASP A 273 -1.09 -0.82 6.86
CA ASP A 273 -1.62 -1.54 5.71
C ASP A 273 -0.53 -1.78 4.67
N LEU A 274 0.06 -2.99 4.66
CA LEU A 274 1.05 -3.35 3.66
C LEU A 274 0.45 -3.65 2.27
N PHE A 275 -0.87 -3.88 2.18
CA PHE A 275 -1.56 -4.08 0.91
C PHE A 275 -1.76 -2.77 0.17
N LEU A 276 -1.77 -1.65 0.89
CA LEU A 276 -1.67 -0.33 0.30
C LEU A 276 -0.28 -0.15 -0.34
N LEU A 277 -0.31 0.10 -1.64
CA LEU A 277 0.87 0.45 -2.41
C LEU A 277 1.02 1.97 -2.34
N ASP A 278 1.48 2.48 -1.20
CA ASP A 278 1.93 3.86 -1.04
C ASP A 278 3.23 4.09 -1.83
N GLU A 279 4.14 3.14 -1.74
CA GLU A 279 5.33 3.03 -2.58
C GLU A 279 5.08 2.06 -3.76
N VAL A 280 5.76 2.30 -4.88
CA VAL A 280 5.69 1.39 -6.05
C VAL A 280 6.81 0.36 -5.93
N PRO A 281 6.54 -0.95 -5.88
CA PRO A 281 7.58 -1.97 -5.86
C PRO A 281 8.23 -2.14 -7.25
N ASP A 282 9.50 -2.56 -7.28
CA ASP A 282 10.23 -2.95 -8.49
C ASP A 282 9.84 -4.35 -8.98
N ALA A 283 9.46 -5.22 -8.06
CA ALA A 283 8.89 -6.53 -8.36
C ALA A 283 7.77 -6.92 -7.40
N ILE A 284 6.77 -7.62 -7.93
CA ILE A 284 5.76 -8.32 -7.15
C ILE A 284 5.87 -9.81 -7.48
N VAL A 285 6.05 -10.63 -6.44
CA VAL A 285 6.07 -12.09 -6.55
C VAL A 285 4.83 -12.64 -5.86
N VAL A 286 3.92 -13.18 -6.66
CA VAL A 286 2.77 -13.93 -6.19
C VAL A 286 3.23 -15.36 -5.90
N LEU A 287 3.32 -15.70 -4.62
CA LEU A 287 3.72 -17.02 -4.14
C LEU A 287 2.57 -18.02 -4.25
N ASN A 288 2.89 -19.31 -4.35
CA ASN A 288 1.91 -20.40 -4.36
C ASN A 288 0.90 -20.29 -5.52
N SER A 289 1.37 -19.90 -6.71
CA SER A 289 0.57 -19.92 -7.93
C SER A 289 0.48 -21.34 -8.53
N ASN A 290 -0.43 -21.54 -9.49
CA ASN A 290 -0.53 -22.82 -10.21
C ASN A 290 0.51 -22.95 -11.33
N GLU A 291 0.91 -21.82 -11.90
CA GLU A 291 1.83 -21.77 -13.03
C GLU A 291 2.82 -20.61 -12.88
N PHE A 292 3.96 -20.74 -13.57
CA PHE A 292 4.93 -19.66 -13.63
C PHE A 292 4.57 -18.66 -14.73
N ILE A 293 4.41 -17.39 -14.36
CA ILE A 293 4.24 -16.28 -15.30
C ILE A 293 5.23 -15.18 -14.97
N TYR A 294 5.85 -14.60 -15.99
CA TYR A 294 6.56 -13.34 -15.90
C TYR A 294 5.90 -12.30 -16.81
N LYS A 295 5.57 -11.13 -16.26
CA LYS A 295 5.01 -9.99 -17.01
C LYS A 295 5.57 -8.68 -16.46
N ALA A 296 6.06 -7.80 -17.33
CA ALA A 296 6.37 -6.44 -16.93
C ALA A 296 5.12 -5.55 -17.07
N HIS A 297 4.79 -4.77 -16.05
CA HIS A 297 3.65 -3.84 -16.05
C HIS A 297 4.05 -2.50 -15.45
N LYS A 298 4.08 -1.44 -16.27
CA LYS A 298 4.41 -0.05 -15.84
C LYS A 298 5.63 0.03 -14.90
N GLY A 299 6.70 -0.68 -15.28
CA GLY A 299 7.96 -0.74 -14.53
C GLY A 299 8.00 -1.72 -13.35
N ILE A 300 6.90 -2.41 -13.01
CA ILE A 300 6.89 -3.51 -12.03
C ILE A 300 7.15 -4.82 -12.77
N ASN A 301 8.08 -5.63 -12.29
CA ASN A 301 8.22 -7.02 -12.71
C ASN A 301 7.25 -7.90 -11.91
N LEU A 302 6.24 -8.46 -12.57
CA LEU A 302 5.25 -9.34 -11.97
C LEU A 302 5.67 -10.79 -12.20
N PHE A 303 5.68 -11.57 -11.13
CA PHE A 303 5.99 -13.00 -11.16
C PHE A 303 4.87 -13.75 -10.46
N LEU A 304 4.34 -14.80 -11.09
CA LEU A 304 3.56 -15.83 -10.44
C LEU A 304 4.50 -17.01 -10.22
N LEU A 305 4.74 -17.41 -8.98
CA LEU A 305 5.72 -18.43 -8.60
C LEU A 305 5.00 -19.68 -8.08
N PRO A 306 5.12 -20.83 -8.77
CA PRO A 306 4.55 -22.07 -8.30
C PRO A 306 5.11 -22.55 -6.97
N VAL A 307 4.32 -23.35 -6.28
CA VAL A 307 4.75 -24.05 -5.06
C VAL A 307 6.03 -24.86 -5.35
N GLU A 308 6.96 -24.88 -4.39
CA GLU A 308 8.25 -25.61 -4.46
C GLU A 308 9.24 -25.13 -5.54
N LYS A 309 8.90 -24.13 -6.35
CA LYS A 309 9.81 -23.52 -7.31
C LYS A 309 10.57 -22.35 -6.71
N LYS A 310 11.74 -22.08 -7.27
CA LYS A 310 12.60 -20.96 -6.88
C LYS A 310 12.72 -19.98 -8.02
N LEU A 311 12.51 -18.69 -7.76
CA LEU A 311 12.61 -17.62 -8.74
C LEU A 311 13.97 -16.95 -8.65
N ASN A 312 14.74 -16.93 -9.73
CA ASN A 312 15.87 -16.02 -9.85
C ASN A 312 15.37 -14.66 -10.37
N LEU A 313 15.32 -13.65 -9.51
CA LEU A 313 14.75 -12.33 -9.82
C LEU A 313 15.48 -11.62 -10.97
N ARG A 314 16.81 -11.76 -11.02
CA ARG A 314 17.63 -11.09 -12.04
C ARG A 314 17.47 -11.75 -13.41
N LYS A 315 17.51 -13.08 -13.45
CA LYS A 315 17.34 -13.88 -14.68
C LYS A 315 15.89 -13.98 -15.14
N LYS A 316 14.94 -13.65 -14.27
CA LYS A 316 13.48 -13.69 -14.52
C LYS A 316 13.01 -15.09 -14.92
N SER A 317 13.59 -16.11 -14.28
CA SER A 317 13.35 -17.52 -14.57
C SER A 317 13.25 -18.33 -13.28
N ILE A 318 12.58 -19.47 -13.35
CA ILE A 318 12.51 -20.43 -12.25
C ILE A 318 13.60 -21.51 -12.35
N GLU A 319 13.96 -22.07 -11.20
CA GLU A 319 14.78 -23.29 -11.03
C GLU A 319 13.91 -24.47 -10.59
#